data_AF-A0A315Y7C4-F1
#
_entry.id   AF-A0A315Y7C4-F1
#
_cell.length_a   1.000
_cell.length_b   1.000
_cell.length_c   1.000
_cell.angle_alpha   90.00
_cell.angle_beta   90.00
_cell.angle_gamma   90.00
#
_symmetry.space_group_name_H-M   'P 1'
#
loop_
_entity.id
_entity.type
_entity.pdbx_description
1 polymer ?
#
loop_
_entity_poly.entity_id
_entity_poly.type
_entity_poly.pdbx_seq_one_letter_code
_entity_poly.pdbx_strand_id
1 'polypeptide(L)'
;MLSRVTAEFETPELAEYAMKRIRENVDYVYSAKMIYNRFAERAERLGRSSAFTIIPTYYNTHTNFLTSVMESPASKDIVPEPARNRKATTCIICGSAAVDNVIAFLNAMGGMNIKFAQ
;
A
#
# COMPACT_ATOMS: atom_id res chain seq x y z
N MET A 1 11.47 5.52 29.44
CA MET A 1 11.22 6.52 28.38
C MET A 1 10.72 5.77 27.15
N LEU A 2 9.65 6.24 26.51
CA LEU A 2 9.07 5.59 25.33
C LEU A 2 9.63 6.28 24.08
N SER A 3 10.08 5.49 23.11
CA SER A 3 10.64 6.00 21.87
C SER A 3 9.83 5.50 20.68
N ARG A 4 9.63 6.38 19.69
CA ARG A 4 8.90 6.08 18.46
C ARG A 4 9.89 5.95 17.31
N VAL A 5 9.86 4.80 16.65
CA VAL A 5 10.62 4.53 15.42
C VAL A 5 9.64 4.43 14.27
N THR A 6 9.90 5.16 13.19
CA THR A 6 9.10 5.12 11.96
C THR A 6 9.97 4.70 10.79
N ALA A 7 9.50 3.79 9.95
CA ALA A 7 10.19 3.34 8.75
C ALA A 7 9.24 3.19 7.57
N GLU A 8 9.71 3.50 6.37
CA GLU A 8 8.97 3.36 5.11
C GLU A 8 9.38 2.06 4.40
N PHE A 9 8.40 1.38 3.80
CA PHE A 9 8.60 0.16 3.00
C PHE A 9 7.98 0.35 1.62
N GLU A 10 8.57 -0.30 0.61
CA GLU A 10 8.09 -0.25 -0.79
C GLU A 10 6.74 -0.96 -0.97
N THR A 11 6.56 -2.07 -0.26
CA THR A 11 5.35 -2.89 -0.32
C THR A 11 4.75 -3.09 1.07
N PRO A 12 3.43 -3.20 1.17
CA PRO A 12 2.75 -3.42 2.44
C PRO A 12 3.09 -4.79 3.06
N GLU A 13 3.32 -5.80 2.23
CA GLU A 13 3.64 -7.16 2.66
C GLU A 13 4.96 -7.21 3.44
N LEU A 14 5.98 -6.47 2.99
CA LEU A 14 7.26 -6.37 3.69
C LEU A 14 7.11 -5.67 5.04
N ALA A 15 6.28 -4.62 5.11
CA ALA A 15 5.99 -3.93 6.36
C ALA A 15 5.28 -4.83 7.38
N GLU A 16 4.30 -5.62 6.95
CA GLU A 16 3.61 -6.58 7.84
C GLU A 16 4.57 -7.66 8.35
N TYR A 17 5.40 -8.21 7.46
CA TYR A 17 6.36 -9.23 7.82
C TYR A 17 7.42 -8.71 8.79
N ALA A 18 7.92 -7.49 8.56
CA ALA A 18 8.85 -6.81 9.46
C ALA A 18 8.22 -6.57 10.84
N MET A 19 6.98 -6.08 10.91
CA MET A 19 6.27 -5.88 12.18
C MET A 19 6.08 -7.19 12.96
N LYS A 20 5.70 -8.27 12.26
CA LYS A 20 5.53 -9.59 12.88
C LYS A 20 6.85 -10.06 13.49
N ARG A 21 7.95 -10.00 12.73
CA ARG A 21 9.28 -10.38 13.24
C ARG A 21 9.75 -9.52 14.40
N ILE A 22 9.51 -8.21 14.37
CA ILE A 22 9.91 -7.31 15.46
C ILE A 22 9.14 -7.65 16.74
N ARG A 23 7.84 -7.98 16.64
CA ARG A 23 7.05 -8.41 17.79
C ARG A 23 7.52 -9.76 18.37
N GLU A 24 8.02 -10.66 17.52
CA GLU A 24 8.51 -11.98 17.93
C GLU A 24 9.93 -11.95 18.50
N ASN A 25 10.81 -11.05 18.02
CA ASN A 25 12.25 -11.08 18.33
C ASN A 25 12.73 -9.94 19.24
N VAL A 26 11.94 -8.88 19.41
CA VAL A 26 12.36 -7.71 20.20
C VAL A 26 11.47 -7.57 21.42
N ASP A 27 12.05 -7.83 22.59
CA ASP A 27 11.42 -7.53 23.87
C ASP A 27 11.27 -6.01 24.06
N TYR A 28 10.26 -5.57 24.83
CA TYR A 28 9.95 -4.15 25.08
C TYR A 28 9.34 -3.36 23.89
N VAL A 29 8.67 -4.04 22.96
CA VAL A 29 7.79 -3.40 21.97
C VAL A 29 6.38 -3.26 22.55
N TYR A 30 5.89 -2.03 22.68
CA TYR A 30 4.56 -1.74 23.23
C TYR A 30 3.48 -1.72 22.17
N SER A 31 3.79 -1.15 20.99
CA SER A 31 2.82 -1.07 19.90
C SER A 31 3.53 -1.02 18.56
N ALA A 32 3.01 -1.74 17.58
CA ALA A 32 3.41 -1.65 16.18
C ALA A 32 2.15 -1.39 15.36
N LYS A 33 2.14 -0.29 14.60
CA LYS A 33 1.04 0.10 13.72
C LYS A 33 1.60 0.37 12.33
N MET A 34 0.83 -0.02 11.32
CA MET A 34 1.11 0.29 9.94
C MET A 34 0.14 1.34 9.43
N ILE A 35 0.67 2.31 8.71
CA ILE A 35 -0.05 3.41 8.09
C ILE A 35 0.01 3.15 6.58
N TYR A 36 -1.17 2.83 6.04
CA TYR A 36 -1.37 2.64 4.61
C TYR A 36 -1.58 3.98 3.91
N ASN A 37 -1.08 4.08 2.68
CA ASN A 37 -1.45 5.17 1.81
C ASN A 37 -2.91 4.99 1.34
N ARG A 38 -3.82 5.79 1.89
CA ARG A 38 -5.27 5.76 1.57
C ARG A 38 -5.56 5.95 0.07
N PHE A 39 -4.70 6.68 -0.64
CA PHE A 39 -4.86 6.89 -2.08
C PHE A 39 -4.59 5.62 -2.89
N ALA A 40 -3.57 4.86 -2.50
CA ALA A 40 -3.24 3.58 -3.14
C ALA A 40 -4.33 2.52 -2.89
N GLU A 41 -4.89 2.48 -1.68
CA GLU A 41 -5.98 1.55 -1.34
C GLU A 41 -7.26 1.84 -2.15
N ARG A 42 -7.60 3.12 -2.32
CA ARG A 42 -8.75 3.52 -3.16
C ARG A 42 -8.54 3.15 -4.62
N ALA A 43 -7.32 3.32 -5.14
CA ALA A 43 -6.97 2.96 -6.51
C ALA A 43 -7.01 1.44 -6.75
N GLU A 44 -6.64 0.60 -5.77
CA GLU A 44 -6.79 -0.85 -5.90
C GLU A 44 -8.26 -1.28 -6.01
N ARG A 45 -9.16 -0.66 -5.22
CA ARG A 45 -10.60 -0.94 -5.33
C ARG A 45 -11.14 -0.56 -6.71
N LEU A 46 -10.62 0.52 -7.31
CA LEU A 46 -10.95 0.94 -8.68
C LEU A 46 -10.34 0.01 -9.73
N GLY A 47 -9.13 -0.53 -9.52
CA GLY A 47 -8.49 -1.49 -10.43
C GLY A 47 -9.18 -2.85 -10.52
N ARG A 48 -10.09 -3.18 -9.58
CA ARG A 48 -10.97 -4.35 -9.67
C ARG A 48 -12.26 -4.08 -10.43
N SER A 49 -12.48 -2.86 -10.90
CA SER A 49 -13.65 -2.52 -11.70
C SER A 49 -13.47 -2.94 -13.16
N SER A 50 -14.57 -3.34 -13.80
CA SER A 50 -14.61 -3.56 -15.24
C SER A 50 -14.75 -2.21 -15.94
N ALA A 51 -13.90 -1.98 -16.95
CA ALA A 51 -14.03 -0.83 -17.83
C ALA A 51 -15.04 -1.19 -18.93
N PHE A 52 -16.13 -0.45 -19.03
CA PHE A 52 -17.10 -0.59 -20.10
C PHE A 52 -16.81 0.45 -21.18
N THR A 53 -16.41 -0.01 -22.36
CA THR A 53 -16.29 0.86 -23.53
C THR A 53 -17.53 0.68 -24.39
N ILE A 54 -18.31 1.75 -24.54
CA ILE A 54 -19.46 1.78 -25.46
C ILE A 54 -18.91 2.02 -26.86
N ILE A 55 -19.11 1.07 -27.76
CA ILE A 55 -18.74 1.23 -29.17
C ILE A 55 -20.00 1.70 -29.91
N PRO A 56 -20.06 2.96 -30.37
CA PRO A 56 -21.20 3.45 -31.12
C PRO A 56 -21.19 2.83 -32.52
N THR A 57 -22.02 1.81 -32.74
CA THR A 57 -22.27 1.27 -34.07
C THR A 57 -23.44 2.03 -34.70
N TYR A 58 -23.15 2.88 -35.68
CA TYR A 58 -24.18 3.54 -36.48
C TYR A 58 -24.76 2.54 -37.49
N TYR A 59 -26.07 2.32 -37.45
CA TYR A 59 -26.80 1.58 -38.48
C TYR A 59 -28.08 2.34 -38.86
N ASN A 60 -28.29 2.55 -40.16
CA ASN A 60 -29.45 3.25 -40.73
C ASN A 60 -30.14 2.28 -41.70
N THR A 61 -31.48 2.14 -41.73
CA THR A 61 -32.36 3.19 -42.29
C THR A 61 -33.66 3.51 -41.55
N HIS A 62 -34.15 2.73 -40.57
CA HIS A 62 -35.46 2.99 -39.91
C HIS A 62 -35.45 2.83 -38.38
N THR A 63 -34.52 3.49 -37.68
CA THR A 63 -34.45 3.59 -36.20
C THR A 63 -34.23 2.27 -35.44
N ASN A 64 -33.03 1.69 -35.51
CA ASN A 64 -32.57 0.74 -34.50
C ASN A 64 -31.06 0.95 -34.25
N PHE A 65 -30.73 1.51 -33.09
CA PHE A 65 -29.33 1.65 -32.64
C PHE A 65 -28.95 0.37 -31.89
N LEU A 66 -28.07 -0.46 -32.47
CA LEU A 66 -27.32 -1.42 -31.66
C LEU A 66 -26.18 -0.68 -30.97
N THR A 67 -26.07 -0.83 -29.66
CA THR A 67 -24.86 -0.46 -28.91
C THR A 67 -24.17 -1.73 -28.49
N SER A 68 -22.90 -1.89 -28.84
CA SER A 68 -22.06 -2.98 -28.34
C SER A 68 -21.25 -2.47 -27.15
N VAL A 69 -21.22 -3.26 -26.08
CA VAL A 69 -20.46 -2.95 -24.87
C VAL A 69 -19.28 -3.91 -24.82
N MET A 70 -18.06 -3.37 -24.85
CA MET A 70 -16.86 -4.16 -24.62
C MET A 70 -16.49 -4.05 -23.14
N GLU A 71 -16.53 -5.18 -22.44
CA GLU A 71 -16.00 -5.29 -21.08
C GLU A 71 -14.51 -5.60 -21.17
N SER A 72 -13.68 -4.78 -20.52
CA SER A 72 -12.25 -5.05 -20.39
C SER A 72 -11.85 -4.98 -18.92
N PRO A 73 -11.04 -5.92 -18.42
CA PRO A 73 -10.51 -5.82 -17.07
C PRO A 73 -9.65 -4.56 -16.99
N ALA A 74 -9.85 -3.74 -15.97
CA ALA A 74 -9.00 -2.58 -15.76
C ALA A 74 -7.55 -3.06 -15.51
N SER A 75 -6.69 -2.92 -16.51
CA SER A 75 -5.26 -3.23 -16.37
C SER A 75 -4.65 -2.38 -15.25
N LYS A 76 -3.70 -2.97 -14.51
CA LYS A 76 -2.92 -2.27 -13.48
C LYS A 76 -2.18 -1.03 -14.02
N ASP A 77 -2.00 -0.94 -15.34
CA ASP A 77 -1.36 0.19 -16.03
C ASP A 77 -2.28 1.41 -16.20
N ILE A 78 -3.58 1.30 -15.90
CA ILE A 78 -4.53 2.41 -15.96
C ILE A 78 -4.38 3.34 -14.73
N VAL A 79 -3.77 2.87 -13.64
CA VAL A 79 -3.61 3.69 -12.43
C VAL A 79 -2.38 4.60 -12.59
N PRO A 80 -2.56 5.94 -12.70
CA PRO A 80 -1.43 6.85 -12.84
C PRO A 80 -0.58 6.89 -11.56
N GLU A 81 0.74 7.09 -11.71
CA GLU A 81 1.60 7.43 -10.57
C GLU A 81 1.19 8.82 -10.05
N PRO A 82 0.95 9.01 -8.74
CA PRO A 82 1.49 8.28 -7.58
C PRO A 82 0.58 7.22 -6.94
N ALA A 83 -0.63 6.98 -7.46
CA ALA A 83 -1.59 6.05 -6.85
C ALA A 83 -1.17 4.57 -6.97
N ARG A 84 -0.24 4.27 -7.88
CA ARG A 84 0.46 2.98 -8.00
C ARG A 84 1.47 2.74 -6.85
N ASN A 85 1.94 3.80 -6.20
CA ASN A 85 2.99 3.71 -5.19
C ASN A 85 2.43 3.18 -3.87
N ARG A 86 2.70 1.91 -3.57
CA ARG A 86 2.19 1.18 -2.38
C ARG A 86 3.07 1.36 -1.14
N LYS A 87 3.72 2.52 -1.01
CA LYS A 87 4.52 2.83 0.16
C LYS A 87 3.69 2.67 1.43
N ALA A 88 4.23 1.90 2.37
CA ALA A 88 3.66 1.72 3.68
C ALA A 88 4.61 2.28 4.73
N THR A 89 4.08 2.99 5.72
CA THR A 89 4.88 3.47 6.84
C THR A 89 4.55 2.64 8.07
N THR A 90 5.57 2.06 8.69
CA THR A 90 5.45 1.39 9.98
C THR A 90 5.82 2.36 11.10
N CYS A 91 5.08 2.29 12.19
CA CYS A 91 5.29 3.07 13.40
C CYS A 91 5.39 2.08 14.57
N ILE A 92 6.55 2.05 15.21
CA ILE A 92 6.87 1.14 16.32
C ILE A 92 7.15 1.99 17.55
N ILE A 93 6.44 1.70 18.64
CA ILE A 93 6.65 2.29 19.96
C ILE A 93 7.39 1.25 20.79
N CYS A 94 8.62 1.58 21.19
CA CYS A 94 9.51 0.71 21.92
C CYS A 94 10.08 1.42 23.15
N GLY A 95 10.58 0.65 24.11
CA GLY A 95 11.39 1.19 25.20
C GLY A 95 12.72 1.72 24.68
N SER A 96 13.29 2.73 25.34
CA SER A 96 14.56 3.37 24.94
C SER A 96 15.73 2.38 24.77
N ALA A 97 15.74 1.27 25.51
CA ALA A 97 16.76 0.22 25.40
C ALA A 97 16.64 -0.66 24.15
N ALA A 98 15.47 -0.68 23.49
CA ALA A 98 15.20 -1.52 22.33
C ALA A 98 15.31 -0.76 20.99
N VAL A 99 15.57 0.55 21.01
CA VAL A 99 15.56 1.42 19.82
C VAL A 99 16.57 0.94 18.78
N ASP A 100 17.81 0.70 19.18
CA ASP A 100 18.89 0.31 18.26
C ASP A 100 18.62 -1.07 17.63
N ASN A 101 18.07 -2.00 18.41
CA ASN A 101 17.67 -3.33 17.93
C ASN A 101 16.53 -3.22 16.91
N VAL A 102 15.53 -2.37 17.17
CA VAL A 102 14.43 -2.13 16.22
C VAL A 102 14.94 -1.48 14.94
N ILE A 103 15.85 -0.50 15.02
CA ILE A 103 16.45 0.14 13.84
C ILE A 103 17.25 -0.86 13.02
N ALA A 104 18.07 -1.71 13.67
CA ALA A 104 18.84 -2.75 13.01
C ALA A 104 17.92 -3.76 12.29
N PHE A 105 16.83 -4.18 12.95
CA PHE A 105 15.82 -5.06 12.34
C PHE A 105 15.14 -4.39 11.15
N LEU A 106 14.70 -3.14 11.28
CA LEU A 106 14.04 -2.42 10.18
C LEU A 106 14.98 -2.27 8.98
N ASN A 107 16.26 -1.97 9.19
CA ASN A 107 17.26 -1.92 8.11
C ASN A 107 17.45 -3.29 7.45
N ALA A 108 17.59 -4.37 8.23
CA ALA A 108 17.76 -5.73 7.70
C ALA A 108 16.54 -6.20 6.88
N MET A 109 15.35 -5.69 7.20
CA MET A 109 14.10 -6.01 6.52
C MET A 109 13.80 -5.09 5.32
N GLY A 110 14.72 -4.20 4.95
CA GLY A 110 14.58 -3.30 3.80
C GLY A 110 13.78 -2.02 4.10
N GLY A 111 13.70 -1.62 5.36
CA GLY A 111 13.12 -0.35 5.77
C GLY A 111 13.96 0.84 5.31
N MET A 112 13.31 1.82 4.70
CA MET A 112 13.91 3.07 4.25
C MET A 112 13.43 4.25 5.10
N ASN A 113 14.19 5.35 5.08
CA ASN A 113 13.84 6.60 5.78
C ASN A 113 13.50 6.40 7.27
N ILE A 114 14.35 5.65 8.00
CA ILE A 114 14.12 5.37 9.41
C ILE A 114 14.31 6.66 10.21
N LYS A 115 13.25 7.08 10.92
CA LYS A 115 13.28 8.23 11.84
C LYS A 115 13.00 7.75 13.24
N PHE A 116 13.77 8.26 14.20
CA PHE A 116 13.54 8.02 15.62
C PHE A 116 13.16 9.33 16.30
N ALA A 117 12.22 9.27 17.24
CA ALA A 117 11.88 10.35 18.16
C ALA A 117 11.86 9.78 19.58
N GLN A 118 12.62 10.41 20.48
CA GLN A 118 12.69 10.07 21.91
C GLN A 118 11.75 10.92 22.74
#